data_AF-A0A7X7AU80-F1
#
_entry.id   AF-A0A7X7AU80-F1
#
_cell.length_a   1.000
_cell.length_b   1.000
_cell.length_c   1.000
_cell.angle_alpha   90.00
_cell.angle_beta   90.00
_cell.angle_gamma   90.00
#
_symmetry.space_group_name_H-M   'P 1'
#
loop_
_entity.id
_entity.type
_entity.pdbx_description
1 polymer ?
#
loop_
_entity_poly.entity_id
_entity_poly.type
_entity_poly.pdbx_seq_one_letter_code
_entity_poly.pdbx_strand_id
1 'polypeptide(L)' 'MPFVKNVVAHKSVSVIGLEKNTGKTETLNYVLKRLKTTDKQIAITSIGLDGERVDSVTQTQKPEIIVSKGV' A
#
# COMPACT_ATOMS: atom_id res chain seq x y z
N MET A 1 -10.22 -13.55 -3.30
CA MET A 1 -8.75 -13.72 -3.39
C MET A 1 -8.20 -14.03 -2.00
N PRO A 2 -7.52 -15.17 -1.83
CA PRO A 2 -7.28 -15.77 -0.52
C PRO A 2 -6.30 -15.00 0.38
N PHE A 3 -5.33 -14.26 -0.19
CA PHE A 3 -4.23 -13.74 0.63
C PHE A 3 -4.59 -12.56 1.54
N VAL A 4 -5.60 -11.74 1.21
CA VAL A 4 -6.01 -10.61 2.09
C VAL A 4 -6.57 -11.13 3.41
N LYS A 5 -7.22 -12.30 3.41
CA LYS A 5 -7.61 -12.98 4.66
C LYS A 5 -6.39 -13.34 5.51
N ASN A 6 -5.28 -13.71 4.89
CA ASN A 6 -4.03 -13.97 5.61
C ASN A 6 -3.40 -12.67 6.12
N VAL A 7 -3.49 -11.57 5.38
CA VAL A 7 -3.01 -10.25 5.84
C VAL A 7 -3.72 -9.83 7.13
N VAL A 8 -5.05 -9.92 7.20
CA VAL A 8 -5.81 -9.53 8.40
C VAL A 8 -5.63 -10.47 9.60
N ALA A 9 -5.08 -11.67 9.38
CA ALA A 9 -4.74 -12.59 10.46
C ALA A 9 -3.50 -12.12 11.26
N HIS A 10 -2.71 -11.19 10.72
CA HIS A 10 -1.52 -10.66 11.36
C HIS A 10 -1.81 -9.29 12.01
N LYS A 11 -1.14 -9.01 13.13
CA LYS A 11 -1.25 -7.71 13.82
C LYS A 11 -0.58 -6.58 13.05
N SER A 12 0.46 -6.88 12.28
CA SER A 12 1.22 -5.92 11.48
C SER A 12 1.77 -6.60 10.24
N VAL A 13 1.78 -5.88 9.11
CA VAL A 13 2.26 -6.36 7.81
C VAL A 13 3.03 -5.22 7.15
N SER A 14 4.19 -5.53 6.57
CA SER A 14 4.99 -4.58 5.81
C SER A 14 5.12 -5.03 4.36
N VAL A 15 4.96 -4.08 3.43
CA VAL A 15 5.21 -4.30 2.00
C VAL A 15 6.58 -3.72 1.66
N ILE A 16 7.57 -4.59 1.47
CA ILE A 16 8.96 -4.23 1.22
C ILE A 16 9.32 -4.61 -0.23
N GLY A 17 10.17 -3.83 -0.86
CA GLY A 17 10.68 -4.10 -2.20
C GLY A 17 12.02 -3.41 -2.39
N LEU A 18 12.98 -4.12 -2.96
CA LEU A 18 14.41 -3.77 -2.94
C LEU A 18 14.81 -2.68 -3.96
N GLU A 19 13.92 -2.35 -4.90
CA GLU A 19 14.19 -1.39 -5.97
C GLU A 19 13.02 -0.41 -6.17
N LYS A 20 13.21 0.64 -6.99
CA LYS A 20 12.10 1.51 -7.43
C LYS A 20 11.13 0.74 -8.32
N ASN A 21 9.87 1.17 -8.36
CA ASN A 21 8.82 0.59 -9.23
C ASN A 21 8.51 -0.91 -9.07
N THR A 22 8.90 -1.55 -7.96
CA THR A 22 8.62 -2.98 -7.69
C THR A 22 7.19 -3.27 -7.21
N GLY A 23 6.24 -2.36 -7.41
CA GLY A 23 4.84 -2.57 -7.07
C GLY A 23 4.50 -2.49 -5.56
N LYS A 24 5.39 -1.96 -4.72
CA LYS A 24 5.14 -1.77 -3.27
C LYS A 24 3.85 -0.98 -3.00
N THR A 25 3.77 0.24 -3.53
CA THR A 25 2.65 1.13 -3.31
C THR A 25 1.36 0.59 -3.94
N GLU A 26 1.47 -0.04 -5.10
CA GLU A 26 0.32 -0.67 -5.76
C GLU A 26 -0.24 -1.85 -4.95
N THR A 27 0.64 -2.68 -4.40
CA THR A 27 0.27 -3.78 -3.49
C THR A 27 -0.40 -3.24 -2.22
N LEU A 28 0.14 -2.17 -1.64
CA LEU A 28 -0.48 -1.52 -0.48
C LEU A 28 -1.89 -1.02 -0.82
N ASN A 29 -2.07 -0.28 -1.91
CA ASN A 29 -3.38 0.20 -2.36
C ASN A 29 -4.38 -0.93 -2.63
N TYR A 30 -3.91 -2.01 -3.25
CA TYR A 30 -4.72 -3.20 -3.51
C TYR A 30 -5.27 -3.82 -2.22
N VAL A 31 -4.43 -3.89 -1.18
CA VAL A 31 -4.81 -4.42 0.15
C VAL A 31 -5.77 -3.46 0.84
N LEU A 32 -5.44 -2.17 0.92
CA LEU A 32 -6.28 -1.14 1.54
C LEU A 32 -7.69 -1.10 0.92
N LYS A 33 -7.80 -1.20 -0.40
CA LYS A 33 -9.10 -1.24 -1.10
C LYS A 33 -9.99 -2.40 -0.64
N ARG A 34 -9.41 -3.52 -0.21
CA ARG A 34 -10.15 -4.70 0.26
C ARG A 34 -10.39 -4.69 1.76
N LEU A 35 -9.51 -4.05 2.53
CA LEU A 35 -9.75 -3.83 3.96
C LEU A 35 -10.95 -2.91 4.21
N LYS A 36 -11.28 -2.03 3.26
CA LYS A 36 -12.52 -1.22 3.27
C LYS A 36 -13.80 -2.03 3.45
N THR A 37 -13.83 -3.31 3.05
CA THR A 37 -15.01 -4.17 3.20
C THR A 37 -14.99 -4.97 4.51
N THR A 38 -14.13 -4.60 5.46
CA THR A 38 -13.98 -5.26 6.75
C THR A 38 -14.16 -4.24 7.87
N ASP A 39 -14.68 -4.66 9.03
CA ASP A 39 -14.86 -3.78 10.20
C ASP A 39 -13.55 -3.54 10.99
N LYS A 40 -12.40 -3.65 10.32
CA LYS A 40 -11.09 -3.50 10.94
C LYS A 40 -10.65 -2.05 10.86
N GLN A 41 -10.37 -1.47 12.02
CA GLN A 41 -9.61 -0.23 12.12
C GLN A 41 -8.12 -0.56 11.97
N ILE A 42 -7.43 0.15 11.07
CA ILE A 42 -6.01 -0.06 10.81
C ILE A 42 -5.22 1.24 10.99
N ALA A 43 -3.94 1.07 11.28
CA ALA A 43 -2.96 2.15 11.20
C ALA A 43 -2.08 1.94 9.97
N ILE A 44 -1.73 3.03 9.28
CA ILE A 44 -0.92 2.98 8.07
C ILE A 44 0.28 3.91 8.25
N THR A 45 1.46 3.38 7.99
CA THR A 45 2.69 4.17 7.84
C THR A 45 3.28 3.89 6.47
N SER A 46 3.70 4.94 5.78
CA SER A 46 4.43 4.84 4.52
C SER A 46 5.67 5.71 4.58
N ILE A 47 6.78 5.18 4.06
CA ILE A 47 8.06 5.88 4.01
C ILE A 47 8.49 5.94 2.55
N GLY A 48 8.44 7.13 1.96
CA GLY A 48 9.02 7.41 0.65
C GLY A 48 10.30 8.21 0.84
N LEU A 49 11.43 7.70 0.34
CA LEU A 49 12.72 8.38 0.47
C LEU A 49 12.77 9.68 -0.35
N ASP A 50 12.24 9.64 -1.57
CA ASP A 50 12.50 10.67 -2.57
C ASP A 50 11.44 11.78 -2.64
N GLY A 51 10.25 11.57 -2.05
CA GLY A 51 9.13 12.53 -2.08
C GLY A 51 8.62 12.94 -3.48
N GLU A 52 9.18 12.38 -4.55
CA GLU A 52 8.85 12.72 -5.94
C GLU A 52 7.42 12.26 -6.30
N ARG A 53 6.71 13.05 -7.10
CA ARG A 53 5.39 12.69 -7.68
C ARG A 53 5.49 11.95 -9.01
N VAL A 54 6.58 12.16 -9.72
CA VAL A 54 6.89 11.51 -11.00
C VAL A 54 8.11 10.64 -10.76
N ASP A 55 8.05 9.41 -11.23
CA ASP A 55 9.16 8.48 -11.12
C ASP A 55 10.31 8.91 -12.02
N SER A 56 11.49 9.11 -11.43
CA SER A 56 12.67 9.58 -12.16
C SER A 56 13.23 8.58 -13.19
N VAL A 57 12.82 7.30 -13.14
CA VAL A 57 13.30 6.26 -14.07
C VAL A 57 12.37 6.11 -15.27
N THR A 58 11.07 5.99 -15.03
CA THR A 58 10.07 5.73 -16.06
C THR A 58 9.34 6.99 -16.53
N GLN A 59 9.53 8.13 -15.85
CA GLN A 59 8.82 9.40 -16.11
C GLN A 59 7.28 9.28 -15.99
N THR A 60 6.80 8.25 -15.29
CA THR A 60 5.37 8.04 -15.04
C THR A 60 4.97 8.62 -13.68
N GLN A 61 3.68 8.97 -13.52
CA GLN A 61 3.17 9.34 -12.20
C GLN A 61 3.32 8.18 -11.23
N LYS A 62 3.76 8.48 -10.00
CA LYS A 62 3.78 7.49 -8.94
C LYS A 62 2.37 7.26 -8.41
N PRO A 63 2.00 6.02 -8.08
CA PRO A 63 0.72 5.75 -7.46
C PRO A 63 0.63 6.45 -6.10
N GLU A 64 -0.44 7.18 -5.88
CA GLU A 64 -0.77 7.80 -4.59
C GLU A 64 -1.38 6.77 -3.63
N ILE A 65 -1.13 6.90 -2.33
CA ILE A 65 -1.77 6.04 -1.32
C ILE A 65 -3.17 6.56 -1.03
N ILE A 66 -4.18 5.73 -1.29
CA ILE A 66 -5.58 6.14 -1.15
C ILE A 66 -6.18 5.55 0.13
N VAL A 67 -6.33 6.38 1.15
CA VAL A 67 -6.96 6.03 2.43
C VAL A 67 -8.43 6.48 2.42
N SER A 68 -9.33 5.61 2.89
CA SER A 68 -10.74 5.97 3.08
C SER A 68 -11.04 6.27 4.54
N LYS A 69 -11.98 7.18 4.79
CA LYS A 69 -12.46 7.48 6.13
C LYS A 69 -12.97 6.22 6.81
N GLY A 70 -12.56 5.99 8.06
CA GLY A 70 -13.01 4.85 8.87
C GLY A 70 -12.29 3.53 8.59
N VAL A 71 -11.29 3.55 7.69
CA VAL A 71 -10.28 2.49 7.58
C VAL A 71 -9.20 2.74 8.61
#